data_AF-A0AAJ0F778-F1
#
_entry.id   AF-A0AAJ0F778-F1
#
_cell.length_a   1.000
_cell.length_b   1.000
_cell.length_c   1.000
_cell.angle_alpha   90.00
_cell.angle_beta   90.00
_cell.angle_gamma   90.00
#
_symmetry.space_group_name_H-M   'P 1'
#
loop_
_entity.id
_entity.type
_entity.pdbx_description
1 polymer ?
#
loop_
_entity_poly.entity_id
_entity_poly.type
_entity_poly.pdbx_seq_one_letter_code
_entity_poly.pdbx_strand_id
1 'polypeptide(L)'
;MALPLLYRVFFLLIEPISALAGAYMAHFRQSEYLQLTHAASAPSTLPLSTSIALSQLANMYFFFAINEALVLRSTSDLRVWKTVLFCLLIGDIGHLYSVHALGLPIYWSVFEWNIMDMGNIPFVYLGASMRIAHLTNTMPYPDQFTGFQVDGPETWTQFHKNEFQPKPFGDYDVDVKIECCGVCSSDIHTITGGWGDQHFPLAVGHEIVGRAVRVGPKVTLIQEGQRVGVGAQSFSCLECRQCKNDNETYCRQQLDTYGAVWPDTGIVSQGGYSSHVRTHEHWVFPIPDALPSTIAAPMLCAGLTAYSPLVRNGCGPGKKVGIVGLGGIGHFGLLFAKALGAEVWVISRSHAKEVDARKMGADGFLATSDKGWNEPHVMTFDLIVNSANSFDNFDLDAYLSLLDVHAKWVNVGLPEGEGIQVRSQTFLSNGCFFGTSHLGSRRETLEMLQLAADKGIRTWVEEVPIGEENLAKTVQRLHANDVRYRFCLTKYEDQFGA
;
A
#
# COMPACT_ATOMS: atom_id res chain seq x y z
N MET A 1 3.38 8.67 -9.70
CA MET A 1 3.59 8.69 -11.17
C MET A 1 4.65 9.74 -11.48
N ALA A 2 5.75 9.38 -12.15
CA ALA A 2 6.76 10.37 -12.54
C ALA A 2 6.25 11.18 -13.74
N LEU A 3 6.34 12.51 -13.68
CA LEU A 3 6.00 13.38 -14.82
C LEU A 3 6.75 12.94 -16.08
N PRO A 4 6.09 12.89 -17.26
CA PRO A 4 6.76 12.62 -18.53
C PRO A 4 8.02 13.48 -18.69
N LEU A 5 9.08 12.89 -19.24
CA LEU A 5 10.39 13.54 -19.38
C LEU A 5 10.28 14.89 -20.08
N LEU A 6 9.42 15.00 -21.09
CA LEU A 6 9.18 16.22 -21.84
C LEU A 6 8.77 17.40 -20.94
N TYR A 7 7.80 17.21 -20.04
CA TYR A 7 7.36 18.26 -19.11
C TYR A 7 8.46 18.67 -18.15
N ARG A 8 9.23 17.69 -17.63
CA ARG A 8 10.34 17.97 -16.72
C ARG A 8 11.44 18.77 -17.40
N VAL A 9 11.81 18.40 -18.62
CA VAL A 9 12.83 19.12 -19.39
C VAL A 9 12.35 20.54 -19.73
N PHE A 10 11.10 20.70 -20.14
CA PHE A 10 10.57 22.01 -20.51
C PHE A 10 10.48 22.95 -19.30
N PHE A 11 9.66 22.60 -18.29
CA PHE A 11 9.34 23.49 -17.16
C PHE A 11 10.50 23.67 -16.17
N LEU A 12 11.41 22.69 -16.04
CA LEU A 12 12.51 22.79 -15.07
C LEU A 12 13.80 23.34 -15.70
N LEU A 13 13.97 23.25 -17.01
CA LEU A 13 15.22 23.61 -17.68
C LEU A 13 15.02 24.68 -18.75
N ILE A 14 14.27 24.37 -19.80
CA ILE A 14 14.19 25.23 -21.00
C ILE A 14 13.56 26.58 -20.65
N GLU A 15 12.43 26.56 -19.96
CA GLU A 15 11.69 27.79 -19.66
C GLU A 15 12.38 28.71 -18.65
N PRO A 16 12.92 28.21 -17.52
CA PRO A 16 13.73 29.02 -16.63
C PRO A 16 14.93 29.66 -17.34
N ILE A 17 15.60 28.95 -18.25
CA ILE A 17 16.72 29.50 -19.03
C ILE A 17 16.24 30.61 -19.98
N SER A 18 15.09 30.41 -20.64
CA SER A 18 14.48 31.41 -21.51
C SER A 18 14.12 32.69 -20.75
N ALA A 19 13.49 32.56 -19.57
CA ALA A 19 13.17 33.68 -18.71
C ALA A 19 14.43 34.43 -18.21
N LEU A 20 15.50 33.71 -17.87
CA LEU A 20 16.79 34.32 -17.52
C LEU A 20 17.43 35.07 -18.70
N ALA A 21 17.31 34.55 -19.92
CA ALA A 21 17.77 35.25 -21.12
C ALA A 21 16.98 36.55 -21.35
N GLY A 22 15.66 36.52 -21.16
CA GLY A 22 14.80 37.70 -21.18
C GLY A 22 15.18 38.73 -20.11
N ALA A 23 15.44 38.27 -18.88
CA ALA A 23 15.91 39.12 -17.78
C ALA A 23 17.24 39.81 -18.11
N TYR A 24 18.20 39.05 -18.66
CA TYR A 24 19.50 39.58 -19.08
C TYR A 24 19.33 40.68 -20.13
N MET A 25 18.53 40.43 -21.17
CA MET A 25 18.30 41.40 -22.24
C MET A 25 17.62 42.67 -21.73
N ALA A 26 16.59 42.53 -20.89
CA ALA A 26 15.86 43.65 -20.31
C ALA A 26 16.70 44.50 -19.34
N HIS A 27 17.72 43.94 -18.69
CA HIS A 27 18.57 44.73 -17.78
C HIS A 27 19.84 45.26 -18.45
N PHE A 28 20.60 44.39 -19.12
CA PHE A 28 21.94 44.73 -19.61
C PHE A 28 21.95 45.22 -21.07
N ARG A 29 20.87 45.00 -21.83
CA ARG A 29 20.76 45.31 -23.26
C ARG A 29 19.50 46.10 -23.59
N GLN A 30 19.15 47.06 -22.74
CA GLN A 30 17.87 47.80 -22.78
C GLN A 30 17.55 48.46 -24.13
N SER A 31 18.51 49.15 -24.76
CA SER A 31 18.28 49.80 -26.05
C SER A 31 17.97 48.79 -27.16
N GLU A 32 18.71 47.68 -27.19
CA GLU A 32 18.48 46.59 -28.14
C GLU A 32 17.16 45.87 -27.87
N TYR A 33 16.82 45.66 -26.58
CA TYR A 33 15.53 45.09 -26.17
C TYR A 33 14.38 45.90 -26.76
N LEU A 34 14.39 47.23 -26.62
CA LEU A 34 13.34 48.11 -27.16
C LEU A 34 13.34 48.14 -28.69
N GLN A 35 14.51 48.16 -29.34
CA GLN A 35 14.62 48.12 -30.80
C GLN A 35 14.05 46.83 -31.38
N LEU A 36 14.38 45.68 -30.79
CA LEU A 36 13.84 44.38 -31.19
C LEU A 36 12.34 44.25 -30.89
N THR A 37 11.85 44.91 -29.83
CA THR A 37 10.42 44.92 -29.51
C THR A 37 9.62 45.71 -30.55
N HIS A 38 10.03 46.93 -30.87
CA HIS A 38 9.43 47.74 -31.92
C HIS A 38 10.34 48.91 -32.31
N ALA A 39 11.10 48.74 -33.39
CA ALA A 39 12.11 49.70 -33.81
C ALA A 39 11.56 51.12 -34.06
N ALA A 40 10.34 51.24 -34.60
CA ALA A 40 9.76 52.53 -34.94
C ALA A 40 9.42 53.40 -33.72
N SER A 41 9.17 52.80 -32.55
CA SER A 41 8.93 53.53 -31.29
C SER A 41 10.08 53.45 -30.29
N ALA A 42 11.20 52.84 -30.66
CA ALA A 42 12.37 52.74 -29.79
C ALA A 42 13.04 54.12 -29.66
N PRO A 43 13.27 54.62 -28.44
CA PRO A 43 13.87 55.94 -28.25
C PRO A 43 15.35 55.95 -28.63
N SER A 44 15.82 57.04 -29.22
CA SER A 44 17.24 57.22 -29.58
C SER A 44 18.15 57.38 -28.36
N THR A 45 17.60 57.91 -27.26
CA THR A 45 18.25 58.00 -25.95
C THR A 45 17.32 57.39 -24.91
N LEU A 46 17.82 56.46 -24.10
CA LEU A 46 16.97 55.71 -23.16
C LEU A 46 16.56 56.61 -21.97
N PRO A 47 15.27 56.92 -21.79
CA PRO A 47 14.83 57.71 -20.65
C PRO A 47 15.08 56.94 -19.35
N LEU A 48 15.43 57.67 -18.28
CA LEU A 48 15.71 57.05 -16.97
C LEU A 48 14.52 56.24 -16.44
N SER A 49 13.30 56.76 -16.59
CA SER A 49 12.08 56.05 -16.17
C SER A 49 11.90 54.72 -16.91
N THR A 50 12.17 54.69 -18.22
CA THR A 50 12.12 53.48 -19.04
C THR A 50 13.21 52.48 -18.62
N SER A 51 14.43 52.95 -18.36
CA SER A 51 15.52 52.10 -17.87
C SER A 51 15.21 51.45 -16.52
N ILE A 52 14.60 52.20 -15.61
CA ILE A 52 14.13 51.69 -14.31
C ILE A 52 13.05 50.63 -14.54
N ALA A 53 12.03 50.92 -15.37
CA ALA A 53 10.95 49.98 -15.66
C ALA A 53 11.45 48.67 -16.30
N LEU A 54 12.40 48.74 -17.24
CA LEU A 54 13.01 47.56 -17.85
C LEU A 54 13.83 46.73 -16.84
N SER A 55 14.51 47.40 -15.90
CA SER A 55 15.21 46.71 -14.81
C SER A 55 14.25 46.03 -13.84
N GLN A 56 13.09 46.66 -13.56
CA GLN A 56 12.04 46.05 -12.75
C GLN A 56 11.42 44.84 -13.47
N LEU A 57 11.19 44.93 -14.78
CA LEU A 57 10.75 43.81 -15.61
C LEU A 57 11.76 42.65 -15.58
N ALA A 58 13.05 42.96 -15.74
CA ALA A 58 14.12 41.96 -15.65
C ALA A 58 14.12 41.25 -14.29
N ASN A 59 13.91 41.99 -13.20
CA ASN A 59 13.81 41.40 -11.86
C ASN A 59 12.59 40.47 -11.73
N MET A 60 11.46 40.79 -12.36
CA MET A 60 10.30 39.90 -12.42
C MET A 60 10.60 38.62 -13.21
N TYR A 61 11.22 38.71 -14.38
CA TYR A 61 11.63 37.52 -15.14
C TYR A 61 12.62 36.64 -14.37
N PHE A 62 13.57 37.24 -13.65
CA PHE A 62 14.49 36.51 -12.78
C PHE A 62 13.75 35.81 -11.63
N PHE A 63 12.81 36.50 -10.97
CA PHE A 63 11.98 35.90 -9.93
C PHE A 63 11.14 34.74 -10.47
N PHE A 64 10.50 34.89 -11.62
CA PHE A 64 9.72 33.81 -12.25
C PHE A 64 10.59 32.59 -12.56
N ALA A 65 11.75 32.81 -13.19
CA ALA A 65 12.68 31.74 -13.55
C ALA A 65 13.11 30.93 -12.32
N ILE A 66 13.37 31.58 -11.19
CA ILE A 66 13.77 30.90 -9.95
C ILE A 66 12.58 30.25 -9.26
N ASN A 67 11.48 30.97 -9.12
CA ASN A 67 10.33 30.52 -8.33
C ASN A 67 9.69 29.28 -8.97
N GLU A 68 9.45 29.29 -10.28
CA GLU A 68 8.94 28.11 -10.99
C GLU A 68 9.88 26.91 -10.79
N ALA A 69 11.16 27.12 -11.05
CA ALA A 69 12.12 26.04 -11.09
C ALA A 69 12.47 25.50 -9.69
N LEU A 70 12.34 26.29 -8.62
CA LEU A 70 12.51 25.82 -7.24
C LEU A 70 11.24 25.18 -6.70
N VAL A 71 10.07 25.80 -6.87
CA VAL A 71 8.79 25.25 -6.38
C VAL A 71 8.51 23.91 -7.04
N LEU A 72 8.62 23.80 -8.36
CA LEU A 72 8.35 22.55 -9.07
C LEU A 72 9.40 21.46 -8.80
N ARG A 73 10.64 21.82 -8.41
CA ARG A 73 11.66 20.86 -7.95
C ARG A 73 11.47 20.41 -6.50
N SER A 74 10.83 21.23 -5.68
CA SER A 74 10.66 20.97 -4.25
C SER A 74 9.60 19.91 -3.94
N THR A 75 8.76 19.56 -4.92
CA THR A 75 7.65 18.64 -4.72
C THR A 75 7.34 17.81 -5.96
N SER A 76 6.94 16.57 -5.74
CA SER A 76 6.36 15.67 -6.74
C SER A 76 4.82 15.67 -6.72
N ASP A 77 4.20 16.50 -5.89
CA ASP A 77 2.74 16.60 -5.79
C ASP A 77 2.15 17.24 -7.04
N LEU A 78 1.35 16.46 -7.78
CA LEU A 78 0.68 16.91 -8.99
C LEU A 78 -0.33 18.03 -8.75
N ARG A 79 -0.87 18.19 -7.54
CA ARG A 79 -1.74 19.34 -7.21
C ARG A 79 -0.96 20.64 -7.18
N VAL A 80 0.24 20.63 -6.62
CA VAL A 80 1.12 21.82 -6.62
C VAL A 80 1.53 22.14 -8.05
N TRP A 81 1.94 21.13 -8.82
CA TRP A 81 2.27 21.29 -10.25
C TRP A 81 1.10 21.88 -11.03
N LYS A 82 -0.10 21.31 -10.92
CA LYS A 82 -1.30 21.82 -11.60
C LYS A 82 -1.62 23.26 -11.18
N THR A 83 -1.50 23.58 -9.90
CA THR A 83 -1.79 24.94 -9.40
C THR A 83 -0.80 25.96 -9.96
N VAL A 84 0.50 25.66 -9.88
CA VAL A 84 1.55 26.55 -10.40
C VAL A 84 1.44 26.72 -11.91
N LEU A 85 1.28 25.62 -12.65
CA LEU A 85 1.16 25.65 -14.12
C LEU A 85 -0.14 26.33 -14.58
N PHE A 86 -1.23 26.25 -13.82
CA PHE A 86 -2.45 27.02 -14.09
C PHE A 86 -2.22 28.53 -13.93
N CYS A 87 -1.56 28.95 -12.84
CA CYS A 87 -1.21 30.36 -12.66
C CYS A 87 -0.29 30.88 -13.77
N LEU A 88 0.67 30.07 -14.21
CA LEU A 88 1.57 30.43 -15.30
C LEU A 88 0.85 30.47 -16.66
N LEU A 89 -0.13 29.60 -16.90
CA LEU A 89 -0.97 29.67 -18.11
C LEU A 89 -1.74 30.99 -18.19
N ILE A 90 -2.21 31.52 -17.06
CA ILE A 90 -2.81 32.88 -17.02
C ILE A 90 -1.77 33.92 -17.40
N GLY A 91 -0.52 33.76 -16.92
CA GLY A 91 0.62 34.59 -17.30
C GLY A 91 0.90 34.57 -18.80
N ASP A 92 0.93 33.38 -19.43
CA ASP A 92 1.13 33.21 -20.87
C ASP A 92 0.07 33.95 -21.69
N ILE A 93 -1.20 33.85 -21.29
CA ILE A 93 -2.31 34.55 -21.94
C ILE A 93 -2.13 36.06 -21.80
N GLY A 94 -1.76 36.55 -20.62
CA GLY A 94 -1.48 37.97 -20.39
C GLY A 94 -0.29 38.47 -21.21
N HIS A 95 0.77 37.66 -21.34
CA HIS A 95 1.95 37.96 -22.13
C HIS A 95 1.61 38.07 -23.62
N LEU A 96 0.89 37.08 -24.17
CA LEU A 96 0.42 37.12 -25.55
C LEU A 96 -0.50 38.32 -25.79
N TYR A 97 -1.41 38.64 -24.86
CA TYR A 97 -2.26 39.83 -25.00
C TYR A 97 -1.45 41.14 -25.04
N SER A 98 -0.34 41.22 -24.30
CA SER A 98 0.46 42.45 -24.21
C SER A 98 1.06 42.89 -25.56
N VAL A 99 1.32 41.94 -26.47
CA VAL A 99 1.90 42.24 -27.79
C VAL A 99 0.85 42.66 -28.83
N HIS A 100 -0.45 42.64 -28.51
CA HIS A 100 -1.51 43.00 -29.46
C HIS A 100 -1.35 44.41 -30.04
N ALA A 101 -0.68 45.31 -29.30
CA ALA A 101 -0.38 46.66 -29.72
C ALA A 101 0.53 46.74 -30.97
N LEU A 102 1.26 45.66 -31.27
CA LEU A 102 2.07 45.53 -32.50
C LEU A 102 1.23 45.19 -33.74
N GLY A 103 -0.08 44.97 -33.56
CA GLY A 103 -1.02 44.61 -34.63
C GLY A 103 -1.25 43.11 -34.71
N LEU A 104 -2.42 42.71 -35.23
CA LEU A 104 -2.82 41.30 -35.31
C LEU A 104 -1.85 40.39 -36.11
N PRO A 105 -1.16 40.85 -37.20
CA PRO A 105 -0.22 40.00 -37.91
C PRO A 105 0.89 39.40 -37.07
N ILE A 106 1.24 40.01 -35.92
CA ILE A 106 2.29 39.50 -35.02
C ILE A 106 2.04 38.06 -34.56
N TYR A 107 0.79 37.60 -34.54
CA TYR A 107 0.46 36.25 -34.07
C TYR A 107 0.63 35.16 -35.14
N TRP A 108 0.78 35.52 -36.43
CA TRP A 108 0.82 34.52 -37.51
C TRP A 108 1.82 34.82 -38.65
N SER A 109 2.42 36.00 -38.71
CA SER A 109 3.45 36.36 -39.70
C SER A 109 4.80 35.73 -39.38
N VAL A 110 4.88 34.39 -39.42
CA VAL A 110 6.05 33.61 -38.97
C VAL A 110 7.36 33.98 -39.68
N PHE A 111 7.31 34.48 -40.92
CA PHE A 111 8.48 34.88 -41.69
C PHE A 111 8.97 36.30 -41.42
N GLU A 112 8.19 37.08 -40.66
CA GLU A 112 8.52 38.46 -40.29
C GLU A 112 9.04 38.56 -38.85
N TRP A 113 8.97 37.47 -38.09
CA TRP A 113 9.42 37.42 -36.71
C TRP A 113 10.92 37.60 -36.56
N ASN A 114 11.30 38.55 -35.73
CA ASN A 114 12.67 38.70 -35.24
C ASN A 114 12.90 37.85 -33.98
N ILE A 115 14.11 37.89 -33.41
CA ILE A 115 14.45 37.06 -32.24
C ILE A 115 13.60 37.34 -30.99
N MET A 116 13.14 38.58 -30.80
CA MET A 116 12.21 38.96 -29.74
C MET A 116 10.82 38.39 -29.97
N ASP A 117 10.35 38.43 -31.22
CA ASP A 117 9.05 37.84 -31.59
C ASP A 117 9.08 36.32 -31.38
N MET A 118 10.17 35.66 -31.74
CA MET A 118 10.38 34.22 -31.49
C MET A 118 10.28 33.86 -30.00
N GLY A 119 10.79 34.72 -29.11
CA GLY A 119 10.68 34.53 -27.66
C GLY A 119 9.30 34.86 -27.08
N ASN A 120 8.60 35.83 -27.67
CA ASN A 120 7.32 36.32 -27.12
C ASN A 120 6.09 35.62 -27.68
N ILE A 121 6.19 35.02 -28.88
CA ILE A 121 5.04 34.44 -29.58
C ILE A 121 5.13 32.90 -29.64
N PRO A 122 5.94 32.26 -30.50
CA PRO A 122 5.92 30.81 -30.61
C PRO A 122 6.44 30.10 -29.36
N PHE A 123 7.38 30.68 -28.62
CA PHE A 123 7.85 30.10 -27.36
C PHE A 123 6.76 30.12 -26.28
N VAL A 124 6.01 31.22 -26.18
CA VAL A 124 4.88 31.33 -25.24
C VAL A 124 3.71 30.46 -25.67
N TYR A 125 3.43 30.34 -26.98
CA TYR A 125 2.47 29.36 -27.48
C TYR A 125 2.86 27.92 -27.11
N LEU A 126 4.13 27.57 -27.23
CA LEU A 126 4.63 26.26 -26.82
C LEU A 126 4.44 26.05 -25.31
N GLY A 127 4.82 27.03 -24.47
CA GLY A 127 4.62 26.99 -23.01
C GLY A 127 3.15 26.82 -22.63
N ALA A 128 2.27 27.66 -23.17
CA ALA A 128 0.83 27.59 -22.95
C ALA A 128 0.24 26.24 -23.40
N SER A 129 0.66 25.73 -24.57
CA SER A 129 0.20 24.44 -25.09
C SER A 129 0.66 23.28 -24.19
N MET A 130 1.91 23.32 -23.71
CA MET A 130 2.45 22.33 -22.77
C MET A 130 1.71 22.35 -21.43
N ARG A 131 1.35 23.54 -20.93
CA ARG A 131 0.55 23.71 -19.71
C ARG A 131 -0.87 23.21 -19.90
N ILE A 132 -1.54 23.60 -20.97
CA ILE A 132 -2.89 23.10 -21.30
C ILE A 132 -2.83 21.59 -21.37
N ALA A 133 -1.92 21.02 -22.17
CA ALA A 133 -1.74 19.58 -22.28
C ALA A 133 -1.53 18.94 -20.91
N HIS A 134 -0.66 19.47 -20.05
CA HIS A 134 -0.45 18.94 -18.70
C HIS A 134 -1.70 19.02 -17.82
N LEU A 135 -2.40 20.16 -17.83
CA LEU A 135 -3.60 20.41 -17.02
C LEU A 135 -4.79 19.56 -17.48
N THR A 136 -4.90 19.29 -18.79
CA THR A 136 -5.93 18.43 -19.38
C THR A 136 -5.53 16.96 -19.40
N ASN A 137 -4.24 16.64 -19.28
CA ASN A 137 -3.72 15.28 -19.19
C ASN A 137 -3.88 14.76 -17.76
N THR A 138 -5.12 14.70 -17.30
CA THR A 138 -5.51 13.60 -16.43
C THR A 138 -5.42 12.35 -17.31
N MET A 139 -4.37 11.54 -17.16
CA MET A 139 -4.58 10.13 -17.50
C MET A 139 -5.79 9.71 -16.67
N PRO A 140 -6.91 9.32 -17.31
CA PRO A 140 -8.09 8.94 -16.56
C PRO A 140 -7.64 7.82 -15.62
N TYR A 141 -7.88 8.04 -14.33
CA TYR A 141 -7.75 6.96 -13.36
C TYR A 141 -8.58 5.79 -13.88
N PRO A 142 -8.03 4.57 -13.96
CA PRO A 142 -8.67 3.52 -14.74
C PRO A 142 -10.02 3.15 -14.11
N ASP A 143 -11.04 3.02 -14.96
CA ASP A 143 -12.38 2.62 -14.52
C ASP A 143 -12.41 1.12 -14.15
N GLN A 144 -11.54 0.32 -14.79
CA GLN A 144 -11.32 -1.10 -14.52
C GLN A 144 -9.95 -1.36 -13.92
N PHE A 145 -9.84 -2.38 -13.09
CA PHE A 145 -8.56 -2.87 -12.58
C PHE A 145 -8.16 -4.14 -13.30
N THR A 146 -6.89 -4.47 -13.24
CA THR A 146 -6.35 -5.67 -13.87
C THR A 146 -5.74 -6.54 -12.78
N GLY A 147 -5.97 -7.84 -12.82
CA GLY A 147 -5.36 -8.76 -11.85
C GLY A 147 -5.23 -10.16 -12.39
N PHE A 148 -4.47 -10.97 -11.68
CA PHE A 148 -4.30 -12.39 -11.96
C PHE A 148 -5.41 -13.16 -11.25
N GLN A 149 -6.37 -13.64 -12.02
CA GLN A 149 -7.51 -14.39 -11.54
C GLN A 149 -7.36 -15.87 -11.85
N VAL A 150 -8.00 -16.72 -11.05
CA VAL A 150 -8.27 -18.13 -11.39
C VAL A 150 -9.75 -18.30 -11.71
N ASP A 151 -10.09 -19.31 -12.51
CA ASP A 151 -11.47 -19.57 -12.95
C ASP A 151 -12.23 -20.57 -12.07
N GLY A 152 -11.52 -21.34 -11.23
CA GLY A 152 -12.15 -22.29 -10.33
C GLY A 152 -11.17 -23.19 -9.58
N PRO A 153 -11.67 -24.03 -8.66
CA PRO A 153 -10.88 -24.99 -7.89
C PRO A 153 -10.11 -25.99 -8.75
N GLU A 154 -10.66 -26.39 -9.89
CA GLU A 154 -10.04 -27.32 -10.83
C GLU A 154 -8.86 -26.71 -11.60
N THR A 155 -8.79 -25.37 -11.66
CA THR A 155 -7.75 -24.58 -12.35
C THR A 155 -6.99 -23.66 -11.40
N TRP A 156 -6.96 -23.95 -10.10
CA TRP A 156 -6.40 -23.08 -9.05
C TRP A 156 -4.92 -22.66 -9.21
N THR A 157 -4.17 -23.32 -10.10
CA THR A 157 -2.78 -22.95 -10.45
C THR A 157 -2.67 -22.24 -11.80
N GLN A 158 -3.76 -22.06 -12.53
CA GLN A 158 -3.81 -21.42 -13.84
C GLN A 158 -4.29 -19.99 -13.67
N PHE A 159 -3.34 -19.08 -13.43
CA PHE A 159 -3.62 -17.67 -13.29
C PHE A 159 -3.71 -17.00 -14.66
N HIS A 160 -4.74 -16.20 -14.87
CA HIS A 160 -4.96 -15.43 -16.08
C HIS A 160 -5.04 -13.94 -15.74
N LYS A 161 -4.30 -13.13 -16.48
CA LYS A 161 -4.39 -11.68 -16.35
C LYS A 161 -5.68 -11.17 -17.00
N ASN A 162 -6.62 -10.72 -16.17
CA ASN A 162 -7.95 -10.27 -16.59
C ASN A 162 -8.24 -8.85 -16.07
N GLU A 163 -9.15 -8.16 -16.76
CA GLU A 163 -9.72 -6.89 -16.29
C GLU A 163 -11.05 -7.13 -15.55
N PHE A 164 -11.27 -6.39 -14.47
CA PHE A 164 -12.48 -6.47 -13.67
C PHE A 164 -12.95 -5.09 -13.21
N GLN A 165 -14.25 -4.99 -12.94
CA GLN A 165 -14.87 -3.77 -12.43
C GLN A 165 -14.77 -3.72 -10.90
N PRO A 166 -14.07 -2.75 -10.31
CA PRO A 166 -14.15 -2.54 -8.87
C PRO A 166 -15.55 -2.03 -8.49
N LYS A 167 -15.89 -2.11 -7.19
CA LYS A 167 -17.10 -1.44 -6.69
C LYS A 167 -17.10 0.05 -7.05
N PRO A 168 -18.27 0.72 -7.20
CA PRO A 168 -18.30 2.16 -7.39
C PRO A 168 -17.51 2.91 -6.32
N PHE A 169 -16.79 3.94 -6.75
CA PHE A 169 -16.01 4.78 -5.86
C PHE A 169 -16.95 5.67 -5.03
N GLY A 170 -16.88 5.54 -3.71
CA GLY A 170 -17.68 6.24 -2.73
C GLY A 170 -16.89 7.27 -1.93
N ASP A 171 -17.62 7.99 -1.06
CA ASP A 171 -17.10 9.16 -0.35
C ASP A 171 -15.92 8.87 0.59
N TYR A 172 -15.84 7.65 1.11
CA TYR A 172 -14.85 7.21 2.09
C TYR A 172 -13.86 6.18 1.52
N ASP A 173 -13.92 5.93 0.22
CA ASP A 173 -13.03 4.96 -0.40
C ASP A 173 -11.65 5.53 -0.66
N VAL A 174 -10.68 4.63 -0.68
CA VAL A 174 -9.33 4.87 -1.14
C VAL A 174 -9.01 3.82 -2.20
N ASP A 175 -8.51 4.30 -3.34
CA ASP A 175 -7.85 3.43 -4.30
C ASP A 175 -6.36 3.37 -3.99
N VAL A 176 -5.86 2.15 -3.82
CA VAL A 176 -4.45 1.86 -3.54
C VAL A 176 -3.85 1.21 -4.76
N LYS A 177 -2.83 1.85 -5.35
CA LYS A 177 -1.96 1.23 -6.36
C LYS A 177 -1.00 0.28 -5.65
N ILE A 178 -1.08 -1.00 -5.97
CA ILE A 178 -0.38 -2.07 -5.23
C ILE A 178 1.09 -2.13 -5.66
N GLU A 179 1.99 -2.26 -4.69
CA GLU A 179 3.44 -2.43 -4.94
C GLU A 179 3.95 -3.82 -4.52
N CYS A 180 3.33 -4.41 -3.49
CA CYS A 180 3.55 -5.81 -3.11
C CYS A 180 2.35 -6.40 -2.37
N CYS A 181 2.22 -7.73 -2.38
CA CYS A 181 1.20 -8.47 -1.62
C CYS A 181 1.79 -9.74 -1.01
N GLY A 182 1.51 -10.01 0.26
CA GLY A 182 1.82 -11.32 0.86
C GLY A 182 0.96 -12.45 0.26
N VAL A 183 1.48 -13.67 0.31
CA VAL A 183 0.74 -14.91 -0.08
C VAL A 183 0.39 -15.68 1.20
N CYS A 184 -0.89 -15.79 1.48
CA CYS A 184 -1.47 -16.39 2.68
C CYS A 184 -2.05 -17.78 2.38
N SER A 185 -2.06 -18.67 3.38
CA SER A 185 -2.73 -19.98 3.23
C SER A 185 -4.23 -19.83 3.00
N SER A 186 -4.85 -18.74 3.48
CA SER A 186 -6.25 -18.40 3.17
C SER A 186 -6.48 -18.22 1.67
N ASP A 187 -5.51 -17.67 0.93
CA ASP A 187 -5.59 -17.55 -0.52
C ASP A 187 -5.72 -18.94 -1.15
N ILE A 188 -4.92 -19.90 -0.66
CA ILE A 188 -4.91 -21.30 -1.12
C ILE A 188 -6.22 -22.00 -0.81
N HIS A 189 -6.70 -21.94 0.44
CA HIS A 189 -7.98 -22.57 0.83
C HIS A 189 -9.16 -22.00 0.03
N THR A 190 -9.09 -20.72 -0.36
CA THR A 190 -10.10 -20.08 -1.20
C THR A 190 -10.05 -20.63 -2.63
N ILE A 191 -8.90 -20.54 -3.31
CA ILE A 191 -8.80 -20.92 -4.72
C ILE A 191 -8.87 -22.42 -4.96
N THR A 192 -8.60 -23.25 -3.95
CA THR A 192 -8.74 -24.72 -4.02
C THR A 192 -10.14 -25.20 -3.66
N GLY A 193 -11.04 -24.31 -3.23
CA GLY A 193 -12.39 -24.67 -2.77
C GLY A 193 -12.42 -25.35 -1.39
N GLY A 194 -11.31 -25.37 -0.65
CA GLY A 194 -11.19 -26.01 0.67
C GLY A 194 -12.11 -25.42 1.74
N TRP A 195 -12.51 -24.15 1.59
CA TRP A 195 -13.50 -23.48 2.46
C TRP A 195 -14.90 -23.36 1.85
N GLY A 196 -15.18 -24.14 0.80
CA GLY A 196 -16.45 -24.14 0.09
C GLY A 196 -16.47 -23.26 -1.14
N ASP A 197 -17.65 -23.15 -1.75
CA ASP A 197 -17.84 -22.49 -3.03
C ASP A 197 -17.46 -20.99 -3.00
N GLN A 198 -16.88 -20.52 -4.10
CA GLN A 198 -16.44 -19.14 -4.28
C GLN A 198 -16.94 -18.58 -5.62
N HIS A 199 -16.94 -17.26 -5.73
CA HIS A 199 -17.31 -16.57 -6.96
C HIS A 199 -16.07 -16.35 -7.83
N PHE A 200 -16.02 -17.05 -8.97
CA PHE A 200 -14.95 -16.93 -9.97
C PHE A 200 -15.42 -16.15 -11.21
N PRO A 201 -14.51 -15.53 -11.99
CA PRO A 201 -13.06 -15.48 -11.80
C PRO A 201 -12.65 -14.63 -10.60
N LEU A 202 -11.59 -15.06 -9.90
CA LEU A 202 -11.17 -14.47 -8.63
C LEU A 202 -9.67 -14.21 -8.54
N ALA A 203 -9.29 -12.96 -8.31
CA ALA A 203 -7.99 -12.56 -7.83
C ALA A 203 -8.03 -12.57 -6.29
N VAL A 204 -7.18 -13.39 -5.67
CA VAL A 204 -7.01 -13.44 -4.21
C VAL A 204 -5.89 -12.51 -3.76
N GLY A 205 -5.38 -12.67 -2.54
CA GLY A 205 -4.37 -11.83 -1.92
C GLY A 205 -5.00 -10.78 -1.03
N HIS A 206 -4.56 -10.71 0.22
CA HIS A 206 -5.12 -9.78 1.22
C HIS A 206 -4.09 -9.26 2.23
N GLU A 207 -2.84 -9.19 1.78
CA GLU A 207 -1.69 -8.73 2.55
C GLU A 207 -1.01 -7.60 1.77
N ILE A 208 -1.78 -6.56 1.46
CA ILE A 208 -1.51 -5.61 0.39
C ILE A 208 -0.74 -4.41 0.93
N VAL A 209 0.35 -4.02 0.29
CA VAL A 209 0.99 -2.71 0.50
C VAL A 209 1.07 -1.97 -0.84
N GLY A 210 0.89 -0.67 -0.78
CA GLY A 210 0.88 0.19 -1.96
C GLY A 210 0.82 1.67 -1.61
N ARG A 211 0.38 2.48 -2.58
CA ARG A 211 0.21 3.92 -2.42
C ARG A 211 -1.23 4.32 -2.67
N ALA A 212 -1.79 5.16 -1.81
CA ALA A 212 -3.08 5.78 -2.04
C ALA A 212 -2.97 6.70 -3.27
N VAL A 213 -3.74 6.43 -4.32
CA VAL A 213 -3.69 7.18 -5.60
C VAL A 213 -4.99 7.93 -5.89
N ARG A 214 -6.07 7.62 -5.17
CA ARG A 214 -7.33 8.36 -5.19
C ARG A 214 -7.96 8.24 -3.82
N VAL A 215 -8.41 9.35 -3.25
CA VAL A 215 -9.09 9.38 -1.94
C VAL A 215 -10.46 10.04 -2.08
N GLY A 216 -11.45 9.48 -1.39
CA GLY A 216 -12.80 9.98 -1.37
C GLY A 216 -12.90 11.35 -0.70
N PRO A 217 -13.91 12.17 -1.06
CA PRO A 217 -14.09 13.52 -0.54
C PRO A 217 -14.29 13.60 0.98
N LYS A 218 -14.69 12.50 1.65
CA LYS A 218 -14.87 12.43 3.09
C LYS A 218 -13.78 11.63 3.81
N VAL A 219 -12.76 11.16 3.10
CA VAL A 219 -11.61 10.46 3.70
C VAL A 219 -10.84 11.42 4.59
N THR A 220 -10.52 10.97 5.80
CA THR A 220 -9.79 11.75 6.83
C THR A 220 -8.56 11.03 7.39
N LEU A 221 -8.50 9.71 7.26
CA LEU A 221 -7.48 8.85 7.85
C LEU A 221 -6.25 8.69 6.94
N ILE A 222 -6.40 8.93 5.64
CA ILE A 222 -5.39 8.66 4.61
C ILE A 222 -5.24 9.85 3.66
N GLN A 223 -4.01 10.15 3.28
CA GLN A 223 -3.69 11.17 2.29
C GLN A 223 -3.29 10.51 0.96
N GLU A 224 -3.65 11.14 -0.15
CA GLU A 224 -3.17 10.73 -1.47
C GLU A 224 -1.62 10.80 -1.53
N GLY A 225 -1.00 9.82 -2.16
CA GLY A 225 0.46 9.63 -2.22
C GLY A 225 1.05 8.84 -1.02
N GLN A 226 0.29 8.70 0.07
CA GLN A 226 0.74 8.00 1.28
C GLN A 226 0.97 6.51 1.02
N ARG A 227 2.02 5.94 1.63
CA ARG A 227 2.26 4.50 1.64
C ARG A 227 1.34 3.84 2.67
N VAL A 228 0.52 2.92 2.20
CA VAL A 228 -0.57 2.32 2.96
C VAL A 228 -0.64 0.81 2.73
N GLY A 229 -1.32 0.11 3.62
CA GLY A 229 -1.63 -1.30 3.46
C GLY A 229 -3.10 -1.61 3.70
N VAL A 230 -3.54 -2.75 3.15
CA VAL A 230 -4.89 -3.30 3.28
C VAL A 230 -4.77 -4.76 3.68
N GLY A 231 -5.55 -5.15 4.70
CA GLY A 231 -5.54 -6.50 5.27
C GLY A 231 -6.66 -7.40 4.73
N ALA A 232 -7.03 -8.41 5.51
CA ALA A 232 -8.02 -9.42 5.15
C ALA A 232 -9.49 -8.97 5.21
N GLN A 233 -9.79 -7.92 5.99
CA GLN A 233 -11.13 -7.34 6.07
C GLN A 233 -11.20 -6.05 5.25
N SER A 234 -12.30 -5.83 4.54
CA SER A 234 -12.55 -4.62 3.73
C SER A 234 -13.85 -3.89 4.06
N PHE A 235 -14.71 -4.46 4.91
CA PHE A 235 -15.96 -3.80 5.30
C PHE A 235 -16.50 -4.25 6.66
N SER A 236 -17.33 -3.39 7.26
CA SER A 236 -18.22 -3.64 8.39
C SER A 236 -19.22 -2.48 8.47
N CYS A 237 -20.31 -2.62 9.21
CA CYS A 237 -21.30 -1.54 9.33
C CYS A 237 -20.83 -0.30 10.10
N LEU A 238 -19.72 -0.37 10.85
CA LEU A 238 -19.19 0.71 11.71
C LEU A 238 -20.14 1.29 12.80
N GLU A 239 -21.36 0.78 12.91
CA GLU A 239 -22.39 1.34 13.80
C GLU A 239 -22.79 0.42 14.96
N CYS A 240 -22.58 -0.89 14.82
CA CYS A 240 -22.99 -1.86 15.83
C CYS A 240 -22.10 -1.83 17.08
N ARG A 241 -22.55 -2.52 18.14
CA ARG A 241 -21.81 -2.62 19.41
C ARG A 241 -20.38 -3.10 19.21
N GLN A 242 -20.17 -4.08 18.35
CA GLN A 242 -18.85 -4.66 18.07
C GLN A 242 -17.94 -3.63 17.38
N CYS A 243 -18.41 -3.01 16.30
CA CYS A 243 -17.63 -1.99 15.58
C CYS A 243 -17.27 -0.78 16.47
N LYS A 244 -18.20 -0.32 17.32
CA LYS A 244 -17.95 0.81 18.24
C LYS A 244 -16.99 0.48 19.39
N ASN A 245 -16.54 -0.76 19.51
CA ASN A 245 -15.71 -1.25 20.60
C ASN A 245 -14.51 -2.05 20.06
N ASP A 246 -13.90 -1.61 18.95
CA ASP A 246 -12.72 -2.23 18.32
C ASP A 246 -12.86 -3.74 18.08
N ASN A 247 -14.03 -4.15 17.59
CA ASN A 247 -14.35 -5.53 17.25
C ASN A 247 -15.08 -5.62 15.90
N GLU A 248 -14.80 -4.70 14.99
CA GLU A 248 -15.33 -4.64 13.63
C GLU A 248 -15.09 -5.92 12.82
N THR A 249 -14.08 -6.71 13.15
CA THR A 249 -13.83 -8.03 12.56
C THR A 249 -14.92 -9.06 12.89
N TYR A 250 -15.63 -8.88 14.00
CA TYR A 250 -16.77 -9.70 14.42
C TYR A 250 -18.11 -9.05 14.06
N CYS A 251 -18.12 -8.05 13.19
CA CYS A 251 -19.35 -7.45 12.71
C CYS A 251 -20.16 -8.47 11.89
N ARG A 252 -21.48 -8.48 12.08
CA ARG A 252 -22.39 -9.35 11.31
C ARG A 252 -22.47 -9.00 9.82
N GLN A 253 -22.02 -7.79 9.46
CA GLN A 253 -21.95 -7.31 8.08
C GLN A 253 -20.49 -7.19 7.63
N GLN A 254 -19.56 -7.91 8.25
CA GLN A 254 -18.17 -7.88 7.83
C GLN A 254 -18.04 -8.44 6.40
N LEU A 255 -17.15 -7.88 5.58
CA LEU A 255 -16.75 -8.46 4.29
C LEU A 255 -15.24 -8.61 4.25
N ASP A 256 -14.80 -9.75 3.71
CA ASP A 256 -13.41 -10.02 3.40
C ASP A 256 -12.95 -9.22 2.17
N THR A 257 -11.64 -9.06 2.02
CA THR A 257 -11.03 -8.25 0.96
C THR A 257 -11.22 -8.82 -0.45
N TYR A 258 -11.45 -10.13 -0.57
CA TYR A 258 -11.77 -10.79 -1.84
C TYR A 258 -12.87 -11.82 -1.66
N GLY A 259 -13.55 -12.19 -2.74
CA GLY A 259 -14.57 -13.26 -2.78
C GLY A 259 -15.91 -12.87 -2.15
N ALA A 260 -15.95 -11.80 -1.35
CA ALA A 260 -17.17 -11.25 -0.76
C ALA A 260 -17.97 -10.42 -1.77
N VAL A 261 -19.30 -10.47 -1.69
CA VAL A 261 -20.21 -9.72 -2.57
C VAL A 261 -20.59 -8.39 -1.92
N TRP A 262 -20.34 -7.28 -2.62
CA TRP A 262 -20.75 -5.96 -2.16
C TRP A 262 -22.28 -5.84 -2.17
N PRO A 263 -22.94 -5.56 -1.01
CA PRO A 263 -24.40 -5.63 -0.90
C PRO A 263 -25.17 -4.75 -1.88
N ASP A 264 -24.67 -3.54 -2.15
CA ASP A 264 -25.39 -2.55 -2.96
C ASP A 264 -25.23 -2.76 -4.48
N THR A 265 -24.19 -3.48 -4.90
CA THR A 265 -23.82 -3.58 -6.32
C THR A 265 -23.81 -5.00 -6.86
N GLY A 266 -23.76 -6.01 -5.98
CA GLY A 266 -23.57 -7.41 -6.39
C GLY A 266 -22.17 -7.71 -6.94
N ILE A 267 -21.25 -6.74 -6.92
CA ILE A 267 -19.88 -6.91 -7.42
C ILE A 267 -19.12 -7.77 -6.42
N VAL A 268 -18.39 -8.76 -6.93
CA VAL A 268 -17.49 -9.61 -6.13
C VAL A 268 -16.19 -8.84 -5.91
N SER A 269 -15.79 -8.70 -4.65
CA SER A 269 -14.51 -8.11 -4.25
C SER A 269 -13.33 -8.93 -4.80
N GLN A 270 -12.30 -8.22 -5.25
CA GLN A 270 -11.08 -8.78 -5.83
C GLN A 270 -9.89 -8.32 -5.00
N GLY A 271 -8.94 -9.23 -4.82
CA GLY A 271 -7.82 -9.08 -3.90
C GLY A 271 -6.57 -8.45 -4.52
N GLY A 272 -5.48 -8.65 -3.79
CA GLY A 272 -4.19 -8.02 -3.94
C GLY A 272 -3.33 -8.52 -5.09
N TYR A 273 -3.69 -9.61 -5.77
CA TYR A 273 -2.98 -10.06 -6.97
C TYR A 273 -3.37 -9.23 -8.21
N SER A 274 -3.53 -7.92 -8.00
CA SER A 274 -4.14 -6.96 -8.91
C SER A 274 -3.33 -5.66 -8.95
N SER A 275 -3.55 -4.82 -9.96
CA SER A 275 -2.89 -3.52 -10.09
C SER A 275 -3.31 -2.55 -8.98
N HIS A 276 -4.58 -2.64 -8.56
CA HIS A 276 -5.18 -1.76 -7.56
C HIS A 276 -6.13 -2.53 -6.64
N VAL A 277 -6.38 -1.97 -5.46
CA VAL A 277 -7.50 -2.35 -4.59
C VAL A 277 -8.27 -1.09 -4.20
N ARG A 278 -9.61 -1.20 -4.18
CA ARG A 278 -10.53 -0.15 -3.71
C ARG A 278 -11.19 -0.60 -2.43
N THR A 279 -10.99 0.14 -1.35
CA THR A 279 -11.61 -0.18 -0.05
C THR A 279 -11.86 1.08 0.77
N HIS A 280 -12.71 0.95 1.79
CA HIS A 280 -13.07 2.07 2.67
C HIS A 280 -11.89 2.41 3.60
N GLU A 281 -11.64 3.70 3.86
CA GLU A 281 -10.46 4.21 4.58
C GLU A 281 -10.18 3.54 5.94
N HIS A 282 -11.22 3.03 6.60
CA HIS A 282 -11.13 2.32 7.87
C HIS A 282 -10.28 1.03 7.79
N TRP A 283 -10.19 0.39 6.62
CA TRP A 283 -9.35 -0.79 6.37
C TRP A 283 -8.08 -0.48 5.58
N VAL A 284 -7.76 0.81 5.45
CA VAL A 284 -6.51 1.30 4.90
C VAL A 284 -5.63 1.80 6.05
N PHE A 285 -4.45 1.22 6.18
CA PHE A 285 -3.55 1.46 7.31
C PHE A 285 -2.28 2.15 6.82
N PRO A 286 -1.86 3.27 7.43
CA PRO A 286 -0.55 3.84 7.14
C PRO A 286 0.56 2.85 7.51
N ILE A 287 1.55 2.69 6.62
CA ILE A 287 2.72 1.84 6.89
C ILE A 287 3.85 2.69 7.43
N PRO A 288 4.39 2.41 8.64
CA PRO A 288 5.53 3.13 9.20
C PRO A 288 6.76 3.12 8.26
N ASP A 289 7.51 4.22 8.21
CA ASP A 289 8.72 4.36 7.36
C ASP A 289 9.86 3.44 7.72
N ALA A 290 9.92 2.98 8.98
CA ALA A 290 10.91 2.01 9.42
C ALA A 290 10.64 0.58 8.89
N LEU A 291 9.44 0.30 8.35
CA LEU A 291 9.06 -1.02 7.86
C LEU A 291 9.10 -1.06 6.32
N PRO A 292 10.01 -1.86 5.73
CA PRO A 292 9.98 -2.12 4.28
C PRO A 292 8.66 -2.79 3.88
N SER A 293 8.16 -2.46 2.68
CA SER A 293 6.85 -2.91 2.20
C SER A 293 6.69 -4.43 2.19
N THR A 294 7.71 -5.16 1.72
CA THR A 294 7.69 -6.63 1.66
C THR A 294 7.74 -7.30 3.04
N ILE A 295 8.23 -6.58 4.05
CA ILE A 295 8.23 -7.01 5.46
C ILE A 295 6.88 -6.72 6.12
N ALA A 296 6.28 -5.57 5.80
CA ALA A 296 5.01 -5.12 6.35
C ALA A 296 3.79 -5.86 5.76
N ALA A 297 3.83 -6.20 4.47
CA ALA A 297 2.71 -6.84 3.77
C ALA A 297 2.14 -8.06 4.51
N PRO A 298 2.94 -9.08 4.89
CA PRO A 298 2.42 -10.24 5.61
C PRO A 298 1.92 -9.94 7.03
N MET A 299 2.24 -8.78 7.60
CA MET A 299 1.72 -8.38 8.92
C MET A 299 0.22 -8.05 8.85
N LEU A 300 -0.28 -7.58 7.71
CA LEU A 300 -1.64 -7.09 7.54
C LEU A 300 -2.72 -8.18 7.62
N CYS A 301 -2.33 -9.45 7.55
CA CYS A 301 -3.20 -10.59 7.87
C CYS A 301 -2.57 -11.50 8.93
N ALA A 302 -1.47 -12.24 8.64
CA ALA A 302 -0.95 -13.16 9.67
C ALA A 302 -0.36 -12.46 10.88
N GLY A 303 0.33 -11.33 10.68
CA GLY A 303 0.87 -10.59 11.82
C GLY A 303 -0.25 -10.21 12.77
N LEU A 304 -1.31 -9.60 12.24
CA LEU A 304 -2.49 -9.19 13.01
C LEU A 304 -3.20 -10.37 13.65
N THR A 305 -3.39 -11.45 12.89
CA THR A 305 -4.02 -12.70 13.35
C THR A 305 -3.23 -13.35 14.49
N ALA A 306 -1.91 -13.24 14.48
CA ALA A 306 -1.06 -13.68 15.58
C ALA A 306 -1.06 -12.69 16.76
N TYR A 307 -0.99 -11.40 16.48
CA TYR A 307 -0.84 -10.33 17.48
C TYR A 307 -2.09 -10.14 18.34
N SER A 308 -3.27 -10.05 17.71
CA SER A 308 -4.56 -9.83 18.37
C SER A 308 -4.82 -10.80 19.53
N PRO A 309 -4.74 -12.14 19.36
CA PRO A 309 -4.95 -13.06 20.46
C PRO A 309 -3.86 -13.00 21.53
N LEU A 310 -2.62 -12.59 21.19
CA LEU A 310 -1.57 -12.39 22.20
C LEU A 310 -1.93 -11.23 23.13
N VAL A 311 -2.26 -10.06 22.58
CA VAL A 311 -2.57 -8.87 23.40
C VAL A 311 -3.89 -9.02 24.16
N ARG A 312 -4.93 -9.57 23.52
CA ARG A 312 -6.25 -9.79 24.16
C ARG A 312 -6.20 -10.79 25.31
N ASN A 313 -5.18 -11.65 25.36
CA ASN A 313 -5.03 -12.67 26.39
C ASN A 313 -3.81 -12.44 27.30
N GLY A 314 -3.28 -11.22 27.31
CA GLY A 314 -2.31 -10.77 28.31
C GLY A 314 -0.90 -11.31 28.11
N CYS A 315 -0.50 -11.66 26.88
CA CYS A 315 0.89 -11.97 26.56
C CYS A 315 1.80 -10.80 26.95
N GLY A 316 2.87 -11.09 27.70
CA GLY A 316 3.82 -10.07 28.17
C GLY A 316 4.81 -10.59 29.20
N PRO A 317 5.53 -9.71 29.91
CA PRO A 317 6.52 -10.09 30.91
C PRO A 317 5.93 -10.99 32.01
N GLY A 318 6.67 -12.04 32.36
CA GLY A 318 6.25 -13.02 33.36
C GLY A 318 5.21 -14.04 32.87
N LYS A 319 4.85 -14.01 31.57
CA LYS A 319 3.97 -15.00 30.95
C LYS A 319 4.75 -16.00 30.11
N LYS A 320 4.35 -17.27 30.19
CA LYS A 320 4.85 -18.34 29.33
C LYS A 320 3.84 -18.66 28.23
N VAL A 321 4.24 -18.42 26.98
CA VAL A 321 3.37 -18.53 25.80
C VAL A 321 3.84 -19.67 24.89
N GLY A 322 2.92 -20.56 24.52
CA GLY A 322 3.15 -21.60 23.52
C GLY A 322 2.64 -21.17 22.15
N ILE A 323 3.44 -21.39 21.11
CA ILE A 323 3.05 -21.16 19.71
C ILE A 323 3.04 -22.51 18.99
N VAL A 324 1.86 -23.01 18.65
CA VAL A 324 1.70 -24.30 17.95
C VAL A 324 1.75 -24.07 16.44
N GLY A 325 2.67 -24.79 15.80
CA GLY A 325 2.94 -24.75 14.36
C GLY A 325 3.79 -23.54 13.95
N LEU A 326 5.06 -23.75 13.61
CA LEU A 326 5.93 -22.67 13.11
C LEU A 326 5.74 -22.47 11.60
N GLY A 327 4.58 -21.96 11.20
CA GLY A 327 4.22 -21.62 9.83
C GLY A 327 4.22 -20.12 9.56
N GLY A 328 3.43 -19.69 8.57
CA GLY A 328 3.27 -18.28 8.23
C GLY A 328 2.69 -17.42 9.36
N ILE A 329 1.71 -17.92 10.14
CA ILE A 329 1.18 -17.22 11.32
C ILE A 329 2.05 -17.48 12.55
N GLY A 330 2.45 -18.73 12.80
CA GLY A 330 3.22 -19.06 13.99
C GLY A 330 4.56 -18.34 14.12
N HIS A 331 5.28 -18.08 13.01
CA HIS A 331 6.51 -17.30 13.11
C HIS A 331 6.26 -15.85 13.55
N PHE A 332 5.12 -15.25 13.15
CA PHE A 332 4.69 -13.96 13.71
C PHE A 332 4.29 -14.07 15.18
N GLY A 333 3.58 -15.14 15.56
CA GLY A 333 3.24 -15.41 16.95
C GLY A 333 4.46 -15.45 17.86
N LEU A 334 5.54 -16.10 17.40
CA LEU A 334 6.83 -16.09 18.09
C LEU A 334 7.44 -14.69 18.17
N LEU A 335 7.59 -14.01 17.03
CA LEU A 335 8.23 -12.68 16.97
C LEU A 335 7.49 -11.65 17.84
N PHE A 336 6.15 -11.61 17.77
CA PHE A 336 5.35 -10.67 18.56
C PHE A 336 5.30 -11.04 20.03
N ALA A 337 5.17 -12.32 20.39
CA ALA A 337 5.19 -12.71 21.80
C ALA A 337 6.54 -12.38 22.46
N LYS A 338 7.66 -12.55 21.74
CA LYS A 338 8.98 -12.09 22.19
C LYS A 338 9.07 -10.58 22.30
N ALA A 339 8.55 -9.83 21.32
CA ALA A 339 8.53 -8.38 21.34
C ALA A 339 7.68 -7.80 22.50
N LEU A 340 6.62 -8.49 22.89
CA LEU A 340 5.78 -8.20 24.05
C LEU A 340 6.45 -8.59 25.38
N GLY A 341 7.55 -9.35 25.36
CA GLY A 341 8.36 -9.67 26.53
C GLY A 341 8.03 -11.00 27.22
N ALA A 342 7.27 -11.89 26.57
CA ALA A 342 6.97 -13.21 27.12
C ALA A 342 8.16 -14.18 27.02
N GLU A 343 8.11 -15.23 27.85
CA GLU A 343 8.83 -16.47 27.60
C GLU A 343 8.04 -17.27 26.55
N VAL A 344 8.67 -17.62 25.43
CA VAL A 344 7.98 -18.20 24.27
C VAL A 344 8.57 -19.55 23.91
N TRP A 345 7.68 -20.54 23.81
CA TRP A 345 8.01 -21.87 23.34
C TRP A 345 7.31 -22.15 22.04
N VAL A 346 8.05 -22.72 21.09
CA VAL A 346 7.47 -23.23 19.85
C VAL A 346 7.13 -24.71 20.02
N ILE A 347 5.93 -25.09 19.60
CA ILE A 347 5.46 -26.47 19.63
C ILE A 347 5.22 -26.90 18.18
N SER A 348 5.91 -27.93 17.71
CA SER A 348 5.92 -28.36 16.31
C SER A 348 5.90 -29.88 16.22
N ARG A 349 5.55 -30.43 15.05
CA ARG A 349 5.52 -31.89 14.83
C ARG A 349 6.88 -32.55 14.93
N SER A 350 7.94 -31.86 14.48
CA SER A 350 9.31 -32.34 14.47
C SER A 350 10.30 -31.20 14.74
N HIS A 351 11.56 -31.56 14.98
CA HIS A 351 12.68 -30.63 15.19
C HIS A 351 13.13 -29.87 13.93
N ALA A 352 12.54 -30.11 12.76
CA ALA A 352 13.00 -29.53 11.48
C ALA A 352 13.02 -27.99 11.44
N LYS A 353 12.30 -27.33 12.37
CA LYS A 353 12.19 -25.88 12.48
C LYS A 353 12.76 -25.32 13.79
N GLU A 354 13.41 -26.15 14.61
CA GLU A 354 13.93 -25.72 15.91
C GLU A 354 15.04 -24.67 15.78
N VAL A 355 15.99 -24.88 14.87
CA VAL A 355 17.09 -23.92 14.63
C VAL A 355 16.55 -22.54 14.24
N ASP A 356 15.52 -22.50 13.42
CA ASP A 356 14.89 -21.24 13.01
C ASP A 356 14.11 -20.60 14.16
N ALA A 357 13.35 -21.39 14.94
CA ALA A 357 12.67 -20.91 16.14
C ALA A 357 13.66 -20.25 17.13
N ARG A 358 14.82 -20.87 17.36
CA ARG A 358 15.88 -20.32 18.22
C ARG A 358 16.45 -19.02 17.66
N LYS A 359 16.70 -18.93 16.34
CA LYS A 359 17.15 -17.69 15.69
C LYS A 359 16.14 -16.54 15.81
N MET A 360 14.85 -16.87 15.86
CA MET A 360 13.77 -15.90 16.09
C MET A 360 13.57 -15.54 17.56
N GLY A 361 14.32 -16.16 18.48
CA GLY A 361 14.32 -15.84 19.90
C GLY A 361 13.46 -16.74 20.79
N ALA A 362 13.05 -17.92 20.33
CA ALA A 362 12.32 -18.88 21.17
C ALA A 362 13.17 -19.34 22.37
N ASP A 363 12.58 -19.28 23.57
CA ASP A 363 13.20 -19.71 24.83
C ASP A 363 13.17 -21.24 24.97
N GLY A 364 12.23 -21.90 24.29
CA GLY A 364 12.17 -23.36 24.22
C GLY A 364 11.49 -23.90 22.96
N PHE A 365 11.60 -25.21 22.76
CA PHE A 365 11.01 -25.92 21.64
C PHE A 365 10.52 -27.29 22.09
N LEU A 366 9.32 -27.69 21.65
CA LEU A 366 8.75 -29.01 21.87
C LEU A 366 8.43 -29.65 20.52
N ALA A 367 8.95 -30.86 20.30
CA ALA A 367 8.60 -31.69 19.17
C ALA A 367 7.58 -32.75 19.59
N THR A 368 6.38 -32.72 19.00
CA THR A 368 5.31 -33.66 19.37
C THR A 368 5.58 -35.08 18.88
N SER A 369 6.59 -35.28 18.03
CA SER A 369 7.14 -36.60 17.69
C SER A 369 7.85 -37.28 18.86
N ASP A 370 8.28 -36.51 19.87
CA ASP A 370 9.03 -37.04 20.99
C ASP A 370 8.08 -37.74 21.97
N LYS A 371 8.56 -38.86 22.54
CA LYS A 371 7.79 -39.58 23.54
C LYS A 371 7.70 -38.74 24.82
N GLY A 372 6.47 -38.50 25.31
CA GLY A 372 6.25 -37.74 26.54
C GLY A 372 6.61 -36.26 26.42
N TRP A 373 6.59 -35.69 25.21
CA TRP A 373 7.01 -34.31 24.92
C TRP A 373 6.33 -33.24 25.80
N ASN A 374 5.13 -33.51 26.30
CA ASN A 374 4.34 -32.61 27.15
C ASN A 374 4.65 -32.75 28.65
N GLU A 375 5.16 -33.90 29.10
CA GLU A 375 5.34 -34.23 30.53
C GLU A 375 6.15 -33.18 31.31
N PRO A 376 7.27 -32.63 30.78
CA PRO A 376 8.07 -31.63 31.51
C PRO A 376 7.38 -30.26 31.66
N HIS A 377 6.28 -30.04 30.96
CA HIS A 377 5.62 -28.74 30.84
C HIS A 377 4.13 -28.76 31.19
N VAL A 378 3.67 -29.83 31.83
CA VAL A 378 2.31 -29.92 32.37
C VAL A 378 2.02 -28.72 33.26
N MET A 379 0.93 -28.02 32.95
CA MET A 379 0.46 -26.83 33.69
C MET A 379 1.52 -25.73 33.86
N THR A 380 2.26 -25.41 32.79
CA THR A 380 3.28 -24.34 32.82
C THR A 380 2.97 -23.15 31.92
N PHE A 381 2.02 -23.27 31.00
CA PHE A 381 1.73 -22.23 30.01
C PHE A 381 0.50 -21.38 30.39
N ASP A 382 0.64 -20.06 30.31
CA ASP A 382 -0.44 -19.10 30.53
C ASP A 382 -1.36 -18.93 29.30
N LEU A 383 -0.80 -19.13 28.12
CA LEU A 383 -1.47 -18.95 26.83
C LEU A 383 -0.84 -19.87 25.79
N ILE A 384 -1.67 -20.53 24.99
CA ILE A 384 -1.23 -21.20 23.77
C ILE A 384 -2.01 -20.64 22.58
N VAL A 385 -1.27 -20.17 21.56
CA VAL A 385 -1.84 -19.75 20.27
C VAL A 385 -1.55 -20.83 19.24
N ASN A 386 -2.60 -21.45 18.70
CA ASN A 386 -2.47 -22.48 17.70
C ASN A 386 -2.67 -21.96 16.27
N SER A 387 -1.66 -22.14 15.44
CA SER A 387 -1.64 -21.73 14.04
C SER A 387 -1.44 -22.88 13.06
N ALA A 388 -1.62 -24.13 13.52
CA ALA A 388 -1.52 -25.30 12.67
C ALA A 388 -2.61 -25.31 11.57
N ASN A 389 -2.24 -25.74 10.38
CA ASN A 389 -3.11 -25.87 9.19
C ASN A 389 -3.57 -27.32 8.94
N SER A 390 -3.42 -28.21 9.92
CA SER A 390 -3.94 -29.58 9.90
C SER A 390 -4.13 -30.07 11.34
N PHE A 391 -5.14 -30.91 11.55
CA PHE A 391 -5.37 -31.64 12.81
C PHE A 391 -5.04 -33.13 12.70
N ASP A 392 -4.29 -33.55 11.66
CA ASP A 392 -3.85 -34.93 11.52
C ASP A 392 -2.91 -35.31 12.67
N ASN A 393 -3.25 -36.41 13.37
CA ASN A 393 -2.55 -36.88 14.57
C ASN A 393 -2.45 -35.81 15.68
N PHE A 394 -3.48 -34.97 15.80
CA PHE A 394 -3.52 -33.89 16.80
C PHE A 394 -4.11 -34.38 18.13
N ASP A 395 -3.23 -34.68 19.08
CA ASP A 395 -3.61 -35.08 20.45
C ASP A 395 -3.96 -33.86 21.31
N LEU A 396 -5.21 -33.41 21.21
CA LEU A 396 -5.70 -32.24 21.95
C LEU A 396 -5.51 -32.38 23.47
N ASP A 397 -5.71 -33.57 24.05
CA ASP A 397 -5.59 -33.79 25.49
C ASP A 397 -4.14 -33.51 25.95
N ALA A 398 -3.14 -33.96 25.18
CA ALA A 398 -1.73 -33.67 25.46
C ALA A 398 -1.39 -32.17 25.35
N TYR A 399 -1.91 -31.46 24.35
CA TYR A 399 -1.72 -30.02 24.23
C TYR A 399 -2.34 -29.24 25.39
N LEU A 400 -3.59 -29.57 25.75
CA LEU A 400 -4.29 -28.87 26.82
C LEU A 400 -3.70 -29.16 28.20
N SER A 401 -2.99 -30.29 28.37
CA SER A 401 -2.24 -30.58 29.61
C SER A 401 -1.13 -29.57 29.92
N LEU A 402 -0.63 -28.86 28.90
CA LEU A 402 0.41 -27.84 29.06
C LEU A 402 -0.08 -26.57 29.75
N LEU A 403 -1.37 -26.27 29.62
CA LEU A 403 -1.99 -25.05 30.12
C LEU A 403 -2.10 -25.10 31.64
N ASP A 404 -1.71 -24.01 32.30
CA ASP A 404 -1.93 -23.82 33.73
C ASP A 404 -3.43 -23.65 34.04
N VAL A 405 -3.78 -23.56 35.32
CA VAL A 405 -5.15 -23.39 35.78
C VAL A 405 -5.79 -22.16 35.14
N HIS A 406 -6.91 -22.36 34.46
CA HIS A 406 -7.67 -21.31 33.75
C HIS A 406 -6.89 -20.58 32.63
N ALA A 407 -5.76 -21.13 32.19
CA ALA A 407 -5.04 -20.62 31.03
C ALA A 407 -5.83 -20.88 29.73
N LYS A 408 -5.41 -20.22 28.64
CA LYS A 408 -6.22 -20.15 27.42
C LYS A 408 -5.54 -20.81 26.23
N TRP A 409 -6.30 -21.64 25.54
CA TRP A 409 -6.03 -22.07 24.17
C TRP A 409 -6.78 -21.17 23.18
N VAL A 410 -6.04 -20.55 22.26
CA VAL A 410 -6.62 -19.71 21.20
C VAL A 410 -6.23 -20.26 19.83
N ASN A 411 -7.21 -20.79 19.13
CA ASN A 411 -7.04 -21.34 17.79
C ASN A 411 -7.23 -20.26 16.72
N VAL A 412 -6.20 -20.06 15.89
CA VAL A 412 -6.25 -19.19 14.70
C VAL A 412 -6.02 -19.97 13.40
N GLY A 413 -5.52 -21.20 13.49
CA GLY A 413 -5.46 -22.12 12.35
C GLY A 413 -6.86 -22.58 11.93
N LEU A 414 -7.13 -22.56 10.62
CA LEU A 414 -8.41 -22.94 10.03
C LEU A 414 -8.22 -24.07 9.02
N PRO A 415 -7.82 -25.27 9.47
CA PRO A 415 -7.67 -26.42 8.58
C PRO A 415 -9.02 -26.83 7.97
N GLU A 416 -8.94 -27.49 6.82
CA GLU A 416 -10.07 -28.14 6.17
C GLU A 416 -10.52 -29.40 6.96
N GLY A 417 -11.75 -29.87 6.72
CA GLY A 417 -12.29 -31.10 7.30
C GLY A 417 -13.21 -30.91 8.51
N GLU A 418 -13.50 -32.01 9.22
CA GLU A 418 -14.50 -32.06 10.30
C GLU A 418 -14.07 -31.40 11.63
N GLY A 419 -12.81 -30.95 11.72
CA GLY A 419 -12.27 -30.30 12.92
C GLY A 419 -11.87 -31.27 14.04
N ILE A 420 -11.98 -30.83 15.29
CA ILE A 420 -11.57 -31.59 16.48
C ILE A 420 -12.81 -31.92 17.34
N GLN A 421 -12.91 -33.18 17.79
CA GLN A 421 -13.90 -33.56 18.81
C GLN A 421 -13.39 -33.24 20.21
N VAL A 422 -14.24 -32.58 21.00
CA VAL A 422 -13.88 -32.10 22.34
C VAL A 422 -14.83 -32.71 23.38
N ARG A 423 -14.27 -33.27 24.46
CA ARG A 423 -15.03 -33.79 25.60
C ARG A 423 -14.92 -32.83 26.78
N SER A 424 -16.00 -32.62 27.53
CA SER A 424 -15.96 -31.75 28.73
C SER A 424 -14.94 -32.24 29.76
N GLN A 425 -14.72 -33.56 29.86
CA GLN A 425 -13.75 -34.17 30.77
C GLN A 425 -12.31 -33.77 30.48
N THR A 426 -11.98 -33.44 29.23
CA THR A 426 -10.64 -32.98 28.82
C THR A 426 -10.20 -31.72 29.58
N PHE A 427 -11.15 -30.86 29.96
CA PHE A 427 -10.86 -29.60 30.64
C PHE A 427 -10.81 -29.70 32.17
N LEU A 428 -11.20 -30.83 32.77
CA LEU A 428 -11.40 -30.90 34.22
C LEU A 428 -10.11 -30.82 35.04
N SER A 429 -8.96 -31.18 34.45
CA SER A 429 -7.68 -31.22 35.16
C SER A 429 -7.13 -29.83 35.51
N ASN A 430 -7.36 -28.83 34.65
CA ASN A 430 -6.85 -27.47 34.82
C ASN A 430 -7.92 -26.37 34.59
N GLY A 431 -9.14 -26.73 34.20
CA GLY A 431 -10.20 -25.76 33.92
C GLY A 431 -9.84 -24.78 32.80
N CYS A 432 -8.96 -25.17 31.86
CA CYS A 432 -8.50 -24.27 30.81
C CYS A 432 -9.64 -23.89 29.84
N PHE A 433 -9.47 -22.75 29.16
CA PHE A 433 -10.44 -22.26 28.18
C PHE A 433 -9.99 -22.59 26.77
N PHE A 434 -10.93 -22.97 25.91
CA PHE A 434 -10.72 -23.19 24.48
C PHE A 434 -11.55 -22.20 23.67
N GLY A 435 -10.91 -21.46 22.76
CA GLY A 435 -11.59 -20.51 21.89
C GLY A 435 -10.82 -20.26 20.60
N THR A 436 -11.35 -19.35 19.78
CA THR A 436 -10.76 -18.95 18.51
C THR A 436 -10.59 -17.43 18.42
N SER A 437 -9.77 -16.96 17.48
CA SER A 437 -9.65 -15.54 17.15
C SER A 437 -9.72 -15.35 15.64
N HIS A 438 -10.32 -14.26 15.19
CA HIS A 438 -10.43 -13.88 13.78
C HIS A 438 -9.79 -12.51 13.61
N LEU A 439 -8.71 -12.43 12.83
CA LEU A 439 -7.95 -11.20 12.56
C LEU A 439 -7.68 -10.37 13.83
N GLY A 440 -7.90 -9.06 13.74
CA GLY A 440 -7.84 -8.07 14.80
C GLY A 440 -8.54 -6.79 14.35
N SER A 441 -8.60 -5.80 15.23
CA SER A 441 -9.16 -4.47 14.95
C SER A 441 -8.16 -3.55 14.28
N ARG A 442 -8.63 -2.45 13.69
CA ARG A 442 -7.84 -1.32 13.20
C ARG A 442 -6.91 -0.81 14.28
N ARG A 443 -7.39 -0.67 15.51
CA ARG A 443 -6.56 -0.23 16.64
C ARG A 443 -5.38 -1.18 16.82
N GLU A 444 -5.65 -2.48 16.86
CA GLU A 444 -4.59 -3.50 17.00
C GLU A 444 -3.65 -3.55 15.79
N THR A 445 -4.14 -3.34 14.57
CA THR A 445 -3.29 -3.23 13.38
C THR A 445 -2.29 -2.09 13.50
N LEU A 446 -2.74 -0.91 13.92
CA LEU A 446 -1.87 0.25 14.09
C LEU A 446 -0.86 0.04 15.24
N GLU A 447 -1.31 -0.51 16.37
CA GLU A 447 -0.45 -0.85 17.51
C GLU A 447 0.62 -1.89 17.13
N MET A 448 0.23 -2.92 16.38
CA MET A 448 1.13 -3.97 15.90
C MET A 448 2.18 -3.42 14.94
N LEU A 449 1.78 -2.63 13.93
CA LEU A 449 2.71 -2.02 12.98
C LEU A 449 3.69 -1.08 13.70
N GLN A 450 3.21 -0.32 14.68
CA GLN A 450 4.06 0.53 15.50
C GLN A 450 5.05 -0.27 16.35
N LEU A 451 4.59 -1.34 17.02
CA LEU A 451 5.47 -2.24 17.78
C LEU A 451 6.55 -2.86 16.88
N ALA A 452 6.18 -3.29 15.68
CA ALA A 452 7.11 -3.85 14.72
C ALA A 452 8.16 -2.82 14.28
N ALA A 453 7.75 -1.57 14.04
CA ALA A 453 8.66 -0.48 13.73
C ALA A 453 9.61 -0.18 14.90
N ASP A 454 9.10 -0.04 16.12
CA ASP A 454 9.86 0.34 17.32
C ASP A 454 10.88 -0.72 17.72
N LYS A 455 10.53 -2.00 17.55
CA LYS A 455 11.39 -3.14 17.90
C LYS A 455 12.22 -3.65 16.73
N GLY A 456 12.06 -3.06 15.53
CA GLY A 456 12.76 -3.49 14.32
C GLY A 456 12.43 -4.94 13.92
N ILE A 457 11.18 -5.38 14.13
CA ILE A 457 10.76 -6.75 13.83
C ILE A 457 10.82 -6.98 12.31
N ARG A 458 11.51 -8.03 11.90
CA ARG A 458 11.61 -8.44 10.50
C ARG A 458 11.01 -9.82 10.28
N THR A 459 9.95 -9.84 9.49
CA THR A 459 9.33 -11.04 8.93
C THR A 459 10.33 -11.80 8.05
N TRP A 460 10.26 -13.13 8.03
CA TRP A 460 11.08 -13.96 7.15
C TRP A 460 10.32 -14.19 5.84
N VAL A 461 10.73 -13.46 4.81
CA VAL A 461 10.00 -13.36 3.54
C VAL A 461 10.89 -13.79 2.39
N GLU A 462 10.33 -14.59 1.49
CA GLU A 462 10.86 -14.85 0.16
C GLU A 462 10.11 -13.96 -0.84
N GLU A 463 10.82 -13.02 -1.48
CA GLU A 463 10.24 -12.12 -2.47
C GLU A 463 10.14 -12.81 -3.83
N VAL A 464 8.98 -12.72 -4.48
CA VAL A 464 8.72 -13.34 -5.78
C VAL A 464 8.14 -12.27 -6.72
N PRO A 465 8.68 -12.04 -7.93
CA PRO A 465 8.04 -11.15 -8.91
C PRO A 465 6.67 -11.69 -9.30
N ILE A 466 5.63 -10.86 -9.26
CA ILE A 466 4.28 -11.27 -9.67
C ILE A 466 4.24 -11.58 -11.17
N GLY A 467 3.40 -12.53 -11.55
CA GLY A 467 3.21 -13.01 -12.93
C GLY A 467 2.57 -14.40 -12.91
N GLU A 468 1.93 -14.82 -14.00
CA GLU A 468 1.15 -16.06 -14.07
C GLU A 468 1.96 -17.29 -13.64
N GLU A 469 3.15 -17.49 -14.22
CA GLU A 469 4.02 -18.63 -13.93
C GLU A 469 4.54 -18.61 -12.48
N ASN A 470 4.94 -17.43 -11.99
CA ASN A 470 5.47 -17.30 -10.64
C ASN A 470 4.37 -17.50 -9.59
N LEU A 471 3.15 -17.00 -9.84
CA LEU A 471 1.99 -17.25 -9.00
C LEU A 471 1.69 -18.74 -8.90
N ALA A 472 1.60 -19.43 -10.04
CA ALA A 472 1.37 -20.88 -10.10
C ALA A 472 2.37 -21.67 -9.25
N LYS A 473 3.67 -21.39 -9.40
CA LYS A 473 4.73 -22.03 -8.60
C LYS A 473 4.63 -21.69 -7.12
N THR A 474 4.34 -20.42 -6.80
CA THR A 474 4.29 -19.93 -5.42
C THR A 474 3.15 -20.56 -4.64
N VAL A 475 1.94 -20.63 -5.24
CA VAL A 475 0.79 -21.26 -4.58
C VAL A 475 0.99 -22.76 -4.37
N GLN A 476 1.63 -23.45 -5.33
CA GLN A 476 2.00 -24.86 -5.20
C GLN A 476 3.02 -25.10 -4.08
N ARG A 477 4.08 -24.28 -4.00
CA ARG A 477 5.07 -24.36 -2.92
C ARG A 477 4.44 -24.09 -1.57
N LEU A 478 3.57 -23.08 -1.46
CA LEU A 478 2.87 -22.78 -0.21
C LEU A 478 1.94 -23.94 0.21
N HIS A 479 1.19 -24.52 -0.73
CA HIS A 479 0.35 -25.70 -0.47
C HIS A 479 1.18 -26.89 0.02
N ALA A 480 2.38 -27.09 -0.54
CA ALA A 480 3.35 -28.10 -0.08
C ALA A 480 4.10 -27.74 1.21
N ASN A 481 3.81 -26.59 1.85
CA ASN A 481 4.53 -26.03 2.99
C ASN A 481 6.04 -25.78 2.74
N ASP A 482 6.43 -25.60 1.47
CA ASP A 482 7.79 -25.29 1.03
C ASP A 482 8.06 -23.77 1.05
N VAL A 483 8.15 -23.23 2.27
CA VAL A 483 8.47 -21.81 2.50
C VAL A 483 9.09 -21.58 3.89
N ARG A 484 9.90 -20.53 4.01
CA ARG A 484 10.53 -20.04 5.25
C ARG A 484 10.47 -18.51 5.34
N TYR A 485 9.39 -17.90 5.83
CA TYR A 485 8.12 -18.47 6.29
C TYR A 485 6.91 -17.88 5.57
N ARG A 486 7.12 -16.84 4.75
CA ARG A 486 6.12 -16.20 3.91
C ARG A 486 6.68 -15.90 2.52
N PHE A 487 5.80 -15.90 1.52
CA PHE A 487 6.10 -15.25 0.25
C PHE A 487 5.55 -13.83 0.24
N CYS A 488 6.20 -12.95 -0.49
CA CYS A 488 5.66 -11.64 -0.85
C CYS A 488 5.86 -11.40 -2.34
N LEU A 489 4.76 -11.19 -3.04
CA LEU A 489 4.73 -10.82 -4.44
C LEU A 489 5.22 -9.39 -4.60
N THR A 490 6.11 -9.16 -5.55
CA THR A 490 6.75 -7.86 -5.83
C THR A 490 6.70 -7.55 -7.33
N LYS A 491 7.34 -6.48 -7.79
CA LYS A 491 7.47 -6.13 -9.21
C LYS A 491 6.13 -5.94 -9.92
N TYR A 492 5.14 -5.37 -9.21
CA TYR A 492 3.82 -5.07 -9.76
C TYR A 492 3.88 -4.12 -10.96
N GLU A 493 4.80 -3.15 -10.96
CA GLU A 493 5.00 -2.22 -12.07
C GLU A 493 5.31 -2.95 -13.39
N ASP A 494 6.12 -4.01 -13.33
CA ASP A 494 6.55 -4.76 -14.51
C ASP A 494 5.38 -5.51 -15.17
N GLN A 495 4.38 -5.90 -14.37
CA GLN A 495 3.19 -6.60 -14.86
C GLN A 495 2.07 -5.65 -15.25
N PHE A 496 1.84 -4.59 -14.49
CA PHE A 496 0.64 -3.77 -14.64
C PHE A 496 0.90 -2.38 -15.26
N GLY A 497 2.16 -1.94 -15.36
CA GLY A 497 2.52 -0.61 -15.90
C GLY A 497 1.85 0.54 -15.16
N ALA A 498 1.38 0.30 -13.95
CA ALA A 498 0.51 1.20 -13.21
C ALA A 498 1.25 2.46 -12.77
#